data_AF-A0A4Y3TQ39-F1
#
_entry.id   AF-A0A4Y3TQ39-F1
#
_cell.length_a   1.000
_cell.length_b   1.000
_cell.length_c   1.000
_cell.angle_alpha   90.00
_cell.angle_beta   90.00
_cell.angle_gamma   90.00
#
_symmetry.space_group_name_H-M   'P 1'
#
loop_
_entity.id
_entity.type
_entity.pdbx_description
1 polymer ?
#
loop_
_entity_poly.entity_id
_entity_poly.type
_entity_poly.pdbx_seq_one_letter_code
_entity_poly.pdbx_strand_id
1 'polypeptide(L)'
;MRAVVLLGLLAGCQSQGGGLVVRQTPRTILYSYVIANGMARGRLMSDRVTVGEYMRILQSDRDALTAIMQFRDSPTNENLHNAGQRVEDFIALINSPPPTAAADNVQASAPAGQVPVMRITH
;
A
#
# COMPACT_ATOMS: atom_id res chain seq x y z
N MET A 1 -39.71 11.64 -24.68
CA MET A 1 -39.07 12.22 -23.47
C MET A 1 -38.63 11.03 -22.63
N ARG A 2 -37.40 10.78 -22.21
CA ARG A 2 -36.12 11.48 -22.22
C ARG A 2 -35.03 10.39 -22.18
N ALA A 3 -33.88 10.72 -22.75
CA ALA A 3 -32.71 9.86 -22.87
C ALA A 3 -32.28 9.23 -21.54
N VAL A 4 -32.24 7.89 -21.50
CA VAL A 4 -31.55 7.10 -20.47
C VAL A 4 -30.34 6.43 -21.14
N VAL A 5 -29.46 7.24 -21.72
CA VAL A 5 -28.19 6.78 -22.29
C VAL A 5 -27.21 7.93 -22.04
N LEU A 6 -26.54 7.96 -20.88
CA LEU A 6 -25.35 8.81 -20.65
C LEU A 6 -24.63 8.62 -19.30
N LEU A 7 -25.01 7.67 -18.44
CA LEU A 7 -24.37 7.53 -17.10
C LEU A 7 -23.15 6.59 -17.06
N GLY A 8 -22.67 6.09 -18.20
CA GLY A 8 -21.57 5.11 -18.24
C GLY A 8 -20.13 5.67 -18.33
N LEU A 9 -19.94 6.99 -18.45
CA LEU A 9 -18.64 7.58 -18.81
C LEU A 9 -17.83 8.18 -17.65
N LEU A 10 -18.25 7.99 -16.39
CA LEU A 10 -17.50 8.51 -15.23
C LEU A 10 -16.49 7.53 -14.63
N ALA A 11 -16.27 6.35 -15.24
CA ALA A 11 -15.20 5.44 -14.85
C ALA A 11 -13.83 5.89 -15.40
N GLY A 12 -13.43 7.13 -15.11
CA GLY A 12 -12.06 7.60 -15.30
C GLY A 12 -11.19 7.02 -14.19
N CYS A 13 -10.72 5.77 -14.37
CA CYS A 13 -9.68 5.19 -13.54
C CYS A 13 -8.32 5.81 -13.95
N GLN A 14 -8.14 7.11 -13.72
CA GLN A 14 -6.85 7.79 -13.89
C GLN A 14 -5.96 7.46 -12.69
N SER A 15 -5.60 6.18 -12.56
CA SER A 15 -4.49 5.72 -11.72
C SER A 15 -3.20 6.04 -12.48
N GLN A 16 -2.91 7.33 -12.67
CA GLN A 16 -1.62 7.75 -13.19
C GLN A 16 -0.60 7.39 -12.11
N GLY A 17 0.21 6.36 -12.36
CA GLY A 17 1.35 5.95 -11.52
C GLY A 17 2.49 6.97 -11.55
N GLY A 18 2.17 8.25 -11.33
CA GLY A 18 3.17 9.29 -11.11
C GLY A 18 3.75 9.08 -9.73
N GLY A 19 5.05 8.79 -9.67
CA GLY A 19 5.78 8.77 -8.40
C GLY A 19 5.48 10.04 -7.60
N LEU A 20 5.17 9.88 -6.32
CA LEU A 20 4.89 11.02 -5.46
C LEU A 20 6.20 11.75 -5.19
N VAL A 21 6.38 12.91 -5.80
CA VAL A 21 7.50 13.81 -5.47
C VAL A 21 7.07 14.65 -4.26
N VAL A 22 7.70 14.43 -3.12
CA VAL A 22 7.42 15.18 -1.90
C VAL A 22 8.21 16.48 -1.96
N ARG A 23 7.50 17.62 -1.87
CA ARG A 23 8.19 18.91 -1.71
C ARG A 23 8.99 18.87 -0.40
N GLN A 24 10.31 18.84 -0.52
CA GLN A 24 11.21 18.63 0.62
C GLN A 24 11.28 19.89 1.49
N THR A 25 10.35 20.00 2.43
CA THR A 25 10.44 20.91 3.56
C THR A 25 10.40 20.10 4.86
N PRO A 26 11.01 20.58 5.95
CA PRO A 26 11.04 19.88 7.23
C PRO A 26 9.66 19.41 7.69
N ARG A 27 8.65 20.27 7.57
CA ARG A 27 7.27 19.96 7.98
C ARG A 27 6.60 18.99 7.03
N THR A 28 6.79 19.16 5.73
CA THR A 28 6.19 18.28 4.72
C THR A 28 6.67 16.85 4.91
N ILE A 29 7.98 16.63 5.10
CA ILE A 29 8.56 15.28 5.29
C ILE A 29 7.92 14.60 6.51
N LEU A 30 7.81 15.30 7.64
CA LEU A 30 7.22 14.74 8.86
C LEU A 30 5.74 14.39 8.66
N TYR A 31 4.95 15.28 8.06
CA TYR A 31 3.53 15.00 7.81
C TYR A 31 3.33 13.88 6.79
N SER A 32 4.11 13.86 5.71
CA SER A 32 4.11 12.77 4.74
C SER A 32 4.44 11.44 5.39
N TYR A 33 5.44 11.39 6.28
CA TYR A 33 5.77 10.18 7.04
C TYR A 33 4.62 9.71 7.92
N VAL A 34 3.96 10.60 8.69
CA VAL A 34 2.83 10.22 9.56
C VAL A 34 1.67 9.66 8.75
N ILE A 35 1.35 10.27 7.60
CA ILE A 35 0.31 9.78 6.70
C ILE A 35 0.70 8.40 6.13
N ALA A 36 1.95 8.26 5.67
CA ALA A 36 2.48 7.00 5.15
C ALA A 36 2.42 5.88 6.20
N ASN A 37 2.79 6.17 7.45
CA ASN A 37 2.74 5.19 8.54
C ASN A 37 1.29 4.74 8.82
N GLY A 38 0.32 5.66 8.79
CA GLY A 38 -1.10 5.33 8.85
C GLY A 38 -1.56 4.41 7.71
N MET A 39 -1.15 4.70 6.48
CA MET A 39 -1.44 3.86 5.31
C MET A 39 -0.78 2.46 5.43
N ALA A 40 0.48 2.41 5.88
CA ALA A 40 1.20 1.17 6.11
C ALA A 40 0.47 0.28 7.11
N ARG A 41 0.05 0.82 8.27
CA ARG A 41 -0.76 0.08 9.24
C ARG A 41 -2.05 -0.45 8.61
N GLY A 42 -2.77 0.39 7.86
CA GLY A 42 -3.98 -0.03 7.16
C GLY A 42 -3.74 -1.19 6.21
N ARG A 43 -2.63 -1.17 5.45
CA ARG A 43 -2.21 -2.27 4.58
C ARG A 43 -1.87 -3.53 5.39
N LEU A 44 -1.10 -3.41 6.47
CA LEU A 44 -0.72 -4.54 7.32
C LEU A 44 -1.92 -5.22 8.00
N MET A 45 -3.00 -4.47 8.24
CA MET A 45 -4.26 -5.00 8.78
C MET A 45 -5.16 -5.66 7.74
N SER A 46 -4.78 -5.66 6.46
CA SER A 46 -5.54 -6.35 5.41
C SER A 46 -5.18 -7.85 5.34
N ASP A 47 -6.17 -8.69 5.02
CA ASP A 47 -6.06 -10.16 5.03
C ASP A 47 -5.07 -10.77 4.01
N ARG A 48 -4.29 -9.96 3.28
CA ARG A 48 -3.50 -10.38 2.12
C ARG A 48 -2.00 -10.04 2.20
N VAL A 49 -1.49 -9.65 3.36
CA VAL A 49 -0.07 -9.31 3.51
C VAL A 49 0.76 -10.55 3.85
N THR A 50 1.72 -10.86 3.00
CA THR A 50 2.70 -11.92 3.26
C THR A 50 3.71 -11.50 4.34
N VAL A 51 4.33 -12.47 5.03
CA VAL A 51 5.41 -12.18 6.01
C VAL A 51 6.55 -11.39 5.35
N GLY A 52 6.89 -11.70 4.09
CA GLY A 52 7.92 -10.97 3.35
C GLY A 52 7.55 -9.52 3.05
N GLU A 53 6.29 -9.22 2.74
CA GLU A 53 5.81 -7.83 2.62
C GLU A 53 5.81 -7.11 3.96
N TYR A 54 5.37 -7.77 5.02
CA TYR A 54 5.40 -7.21 6.37
C TYR A 54 6.81 -6.73 6.73
N MET A 55 7.82 -7.59 6.52
CA MET A 55 9.21 -7.26 6.81
C MET A 55 9.74 -6.12 5.95
N ARG A 56 9.40 -6.08 4.65
CA ARG A 56 9.79 -4.97 3.77
C ARG A 56 9.19 -3.63 4.21
N ILE A 57 7.90 -3.62 4.56
CA ILE A 57 7.22 -2.42 5.05
C ILE A 57 7.87 -1.92 6.35
N LEU A 58 8.15 -2.84 7.29
CA LEU A 58 8.77 -2.50 8.57
C LEU A 58 10.20 -1.96 8.41
N GLN A 59 10.99 -2.54 7.50
CA GLN A 59 12.34 -2.06 7.19
C GLN A 59 12.29 -0.64 6.60
N SER A 60 11.43 -0.42 5.61
CA SER A 60 11.29 0.89 4.98
C SER A 60 10.76 1.98 5.92
N ASP A 61 9.84 1.64 6.85
CA ASP A 61 9.39 2.55 7.92
C ASP A 61 10.55 2.97 8.83
N ARG A 62 11.39 2.01 9.24
CA ARG A 62 12.56 2.27 10.09
C ARG A 62 13.60 3.12 9.38
N ASP A 63 13.86 2.87 8.11
CA ASP A 63 14.81 3.64 7.31
C ASP A 63 14.35 5.09 7.17
N ALA A 64 13.06 5.31 6.89
CA ALA A 64 12.45 6.64 6.83
C ALA A 64 12.53 7.38 8.17
N LEU A 65 12.15 6.72 9.27
CA LEU A 65 12.19 7.32 10.60
C LEU A 65 13.63 7.66 11.03
N THR A 66 14.59 6.78 10.72
CA THR A 66 16.01 7.01 11.04
C THR A 66 16.55 8.23 10.31
N ALA A 67 16.23 8.38 9.02
CA ALA A 67 16.64 9.56 8.26
C ALA A 67 15.99 10.86 8.78
N ILE A 68 14.72 10.81 9.20
CA ILE A 68 14.05 11.95 9.85
C ILE A 68 14.74 12.32 11.16
N MET A 69 15.10 11.33 11.99
CA MET A 69 15.83 11.57 13.24
C MET A 69 17.23 12.14 12.97
N GLN A 70 17.94 11.63 11.97
CA GLN A 70 19.24 12.17 11.57
C GLN A 70 19.13 13.63 11.13
N PHE A 71 18.10 13.99 10.35
CA PHE A 71 17.83 15.37 9.98
C PHE A 71 17.46 16.24 11.19
N ARG A 72 16.67 15.73 12.13
CA ARG A 72 16.34 16.42 13.38
C ARG A 72 17.61 16.76 14.18
N ASP A 73 18.52 15.79 14.31
CA ASP A 73 19.72 15.91 15.12
C ASP A 73 20.81 16.75 14.42
N SER A 74 20.83 16.76 13.07
CA SER A 74 21.73 17.57 12.25
C SER A 74 20.99 18.16 11.03
N PRO A 75 20.42 19.38 11.13
CA PRO A 75 19.52 19.95 10.12
C PRO A 75 20.28 20.56 8.94
N THR A 76 20.89 19.70 8.11
CA THR A 76 21.55 20.09 6.86
C THR A 76 20.63 19.87 5.66
N ASN A 77 20.91 20.53 4.53
CA ASN A 77 20.19 20.28 3.27
C ASN A 77 20.36 18.84 2.77
N GLU A 78 21.54 18.25 3.00
CA GLU A 78 21.81 16.85 2.66
C GLU A 78 20.93 15.91 3.47
N ASN A 79 20.83 16.10 4.79
CA ASN A 79 19.99 15.28 5.64
C ASN A 79 18.50 15.51 5.35
N LEU A 80 18.10 16.74 4.98
CA LEU A 80 16.74 17.03 4.53
C LEU A 80 16.42 16.25 3.24
N HIS A 81 17.35 16.23 2.29
CA HIS A 81 17.17 15.50 1.04
C HIS A 81 17.09 14.00 1.27
N ASN A 82 17.99 13.46 2.09
CA ASN A 82 18.01 12.05 2.47
C ASN A 82 16.68 11.64 3.14
N ALA A 83 16.23 12.41 4.14
CA ALA A 83 14.95 12.14 4.80
C ALA A 83 13.77 12.20 3.82
N GLY A 84 13.78 13.16 2.89
CA GLY A 84 12.77 13.24 1.84
C GLY A 84 12.74 12.00 0.95
N GLN A 85 13.91 11.55 0.47
CA GLN A 85 14.02 10.35 -0.36
C GLN A 85 13.54 9.10 0.36
N ARG A 86 13.93 8.91 1.64
CA ARG A 86 13.48 7.73 2.40
C ARG A 86 11.97 7.72 2.66
N VAL A 87 11.36 8.89 2.85
CA VAL A 87 9.90 9.00 2.96
C VAL A 87 9.22 8.73 1.62
N GLU A 88 9.78 9.20 0.50
CA GLU A 88 9.27 8.88 -0.85
C GLU A 88 9.36 7.38 -1.14
N ASP A 89 10.48 6.73 -0.83
CA ASP A 89 10.67 5.29 -0.96
C ASP A 89 9.61 4.52 -0.16
N PHE A 90 9.36 4.94 1.09
CA PHE A 90 8.35 4.32 1.95
C PHE A 90 6.95 4.47 1.38
N ILE A 91 6.58 5.68 0.93
CA ILE A 91 5.28 5.94 0.30
C ILE A 91 5.11 5.10 -0.98
N ALA A 92 6.14 5.02 -1.82
CA ALA A 92 6.13 4.23 -3.04
C ALA A 92 5.93 2.74 -2.74
N LEU A 93 6.59 2.21 -1.71
CA LEU A 93 6.41 0.83 -1.27
C LEU A 93 4.97 0.57 -0.79
N ILE A 94 4.39 1.46 0.02
CA ILE A 94 3.02 1.29 0.54
C ILE A 94 1.97 1.35 -0.58
N ASN A 95 2.17 2.21 -1.57
CA ASN A 95 1.25 2.38 -2.69
C ASN A 95 1.44 1.35 -3.81
N SER A 96 2.55 0.62 -3.82
CA SER A 96 2.77 -0.46 -4.78
C SER A 96 1.75 -1.57 -4.55
N PRO A 97 1.07 -2.08 -5.58
CA PRO A 97 0.14 -3.20 -5.40
C PRO A 97 0.87 -4.37 -4.72
N PRO A 98 0.19 -5.15 -3.87
CA PRO A 98 0.76 -6.40 -3.38
C PRO A 98 1.21 -7.22 -4.59
N PRO A 99 2.39 -7.88 -4.54
CA PRO A 99 2.79 -8.73 -5.62
C PRO A 99 1.66 -9.72 -5.84
N THR A 100 1.02 -9.63 -7.01
CA THR A 100 0.06 -10.63 -7.44
C THR A 100 0.77 -11.96 -7.27
N ALA A 101 0.29 -12.79 -6.33
CA ALA A 101 0.56 -14.20 -6.39
C ALA A 101 0.31 -14.57 -7.86
N ALA A 102 1.34 -15.06 -8.55
CA ALA A 102 1.16 -15.57 -9.90
C ALA A 102 -0.11 -16.42 -9.86
N ALA A 103 -1.00 -16.20 -10.82
CA ALA A 103 -2.14 -17.06 -11.04
C ALA A 103 -1.58 -18.45 -11.37
N ASP A 104 -1.22 -19.20 -10.34
CA ASP A 104 -0.96 -20.62 -10.42
C ASP A 104 -2.30 -21.23 -10.81
N ASN A 105 -2.31 -21.64 -12.07
CA ASN A 105 -3.32 -22.42 -12.73
C ASN A 105 -3.79 -23.58 -11.84
N VAL A 106 -4.79 -23.36 -11.00
CA VAL A 106 -5.68 -24.42 -10.53
C VAL A 106 -6.98 -24.24 -11.28
N GLN A 107 -6.95 -24.80 -12.49
CA GLN A 107 -8.14 -25.19 -13.23
C GLN A 107 -9.07 -25.92 -12.26
N ALA A 108 -10.17 -25.27 -11.89
CA ALA A 108 -11.23 -25.86 -11.09
C ALA A 108 -11.94 -26.94 -11.92
N SER A 109 -11.30 -28.09 -12.07
CA SER A 109 -11.97 -29.34 -12.42
C SER A 109 -12.52 -29.91 -11.12
N ALA A 110 -13.70 -29.47 -10.73
CA ALA A 110 -14.47 -30.17 -9.70
C ALA A 110 -15.20 -31.37 -10.34
N PRO A 111 -14.97 -32.62 -9.90
CA PRO A 111 -16.00 -33.63 -10.03
C PRO A 111 -16.96 -33.46 -8.84
N ALA A 112 -18.26 -33.43 -9.15
CA ALA A 112 -19.33 -33.37 -8.17
C ALA A 112 -19.28 -34.62 -7.26
N GLY A 113 -18.93 -34.43 -5.99
CA GLY A 113 -19.08 -35.41 -4.92
C GLY A 113 -19.88 -34.80 -3.79
N GLN A 114 -21.10 -35.28 -3.58
CA GLN A 114 -21.98 -34.91 -2.46
C GLN A 114 -21.31 -35.19 -1.12
N VAL A 115 -21.23 -34.18 -0.26
CA VAL A 115 -20.86 -34.35 1.16
C VAL A 115 -22.16 -34.51 1.96
N PRO A 116 -22.36 -35.58 2.74
CA PRO A 116 -23.60 -35.76 3.50
C PRO A 116 -23.63 -34.79 4.70
N VAL A 117 -24.71 -34.01 4.79
CA VAL A 117 -25.01 -33.13 5.93
C VAL A 117 -25.56 -33.99 7.07
N MET A 118 -24.83 -34.06 8.19
CA MET A 118 -25.34 -34.65 9.43
C MET A 118 -26.35 -33.70 10.07
N ARG A 119 -27.64 -34.05 10.02
CA ARG A 119 -28.69 -33.36 10.78
C ARG A 119 -28.67 -33.86 12.23
N ILE A 120 -28.41 -32.97 13.17
CA ILE A 120 -28.64 -33.21 14.59
C ILE A 120 -30.10 -32.80 14.88
N THR A 121 -30.93 -33.78 15.20
CA THR A 121 -32.30 -33.56 15.69
C THR A 121 -32.25 -33.42 17.21
N HIS A 122 -32.81 -32.32 17.73
CA HIS A 122 -33.22 -32.18 19.13
C HIS A 122 -34.64 -32.69 19.32
#